data_AF-A0A7Y2TDW1-F1
#
_entry.id   AF-A0A7Y2TDW1-F1
#
_cell.length_a   1.000
_cell.length_b   1.000
_cell.length_c   1.000
_cell.angle_alpha   90.00
_cell.angle_beta   90.00
_cell.angle_gamma   90.00
#
_symmetry.space_group_name_H-M   'P 1'
#
loop_
_entity.id
_entity.type
_entity.pdbx_description
1 polymer ?
#
loop_
_entity_poly.entity_id
_entity_poly.type
_entity_poly.pdbx_seq_one_letter_code
_entity_poly.pdbx_strand_id
1 'polypeptide(L)' 'MNTNSLNHLDYYRLPWNLTDNSISWLEPTSKCNLYCEGCYRLNEKDGHKTLDQIK' A
#
# COMPACT_ATOMS: atom_id res chain seq x y z
N MET A 1 9.20 43.36 15.91
CA MET A 1 9.55 42.36 14.87
C MET A 1 8.71 41.13 15.16
N ASN A 2 7.70 40.86 14.34
CA ASN A 2 6.87 39.67 14.53
C ASN A 2 7.68 38.45 14.12
N THR A 3 8.16 37.70 15.12
CA THR A 3 8.73 36.37 14.90
C THR A 3 7.56 35.43 14.61
N ASN A 4 7.21 35.29 13.32
CA ASN A 4 6.37 34.20 12.86
C ASN A 4 7.13 32.90 13.13
N SER A 5 6.95 32.37 14.33
CA SER A 5 7.49 31.08 14.75
C SER A 5 6.84 30.01 13.91
N LEU A 6 7.56 29.47 12.93
CA LEU A 6 7.09 28.35 12.13
C LEU A 6 7.03 27.12 13.03
N ASN A 7 5.83 26.57 13.23
CA ASN A 7 5.64 25.30 13.92
C ASN A 7 5.74 24.17 12.89
N HIS A 8 6.82 23.41 12.96
CA HIS A 8 7.10 22.36 11.97
C HIS A 8 6.04 21.23 12.00
N LEU A 9 5.32 21.04 13.11
CA LEU A 9 4.29 20.01 13.26
C LEU A 9 3.02 20.28 12.46
N ASP A 10 2.81 21.53 12.02
CA ASP A 10 1.64 21.91 11.23
C ASP A 10 1.81 21.55 9.74
N TYR A 11 3.02 21.19 9.31
CA TYR A 11 3.34 20.92 7.90
C TYR A 11 3.37 19.44 7.54
N TYR A 12 3.45 18.53 8.52
CA TYR A 12 3.46 17.10 8.27
C TYR A 12 2.82 16.32 9.41
N ARG A 13 2.06 15.28 9.07
CA ARG A 13 1.66 14.24 10.01
C ARG A 13 2.77 13.20 10.04
N LEU A 14 3.37 12.94 11.20
CA LEU A 14 4.34 11.86 11.33
C LEU A 14 3.64 10.53 11.02
N PRO A 15 4.09 9.78 10.00
CA PRO A 15 3.39 8.61 9.53
C PRO A 15 3.87 7.41 10.34
N TRP A 16 3.25 7.15 11.48
CA TRP A 16 3.50 5.93 12.26
C TRP A 16 2.23 5.38 12.91
N ASN A 17 1.08 5.48 12.24
CA ASN A 17 0.03 4.49 12.46
C ASN A 17 0.28 3.31 11.52
N LEU A 18 -0.27 2.13 11.84
CA LEU A 18 -0.02 0.88 11.10
C LEU A 18 -0.24 1.03 9.58
N THR A 19 -1.14 1.91 9.16
CA THR A 19 -1.56 2.12 7.77
C THR A 19 -0.82 3.27 7.05
N ASP A 20 -0.23 4.20 7.79
CA ASP A 20 0.56 5.32 7.27
C ASP A 20 2.03 4.90 7.21
N ASN A 21 2.35 3.88 6.43
CA ASN A 21 3.74 3.58 6.09
C ASN A 21 3.89 3.48 4.58
N SER A 22 4.98 4.05 4.05
CA SER A 22 5.31 4.08 2.62
C SER A 22 5.59 2.69 2.04
N ILE A 23 5.51 1.64 2.87
CA ILE A 23 5.85 0.24 2.59
C ILE A 23 4.61 -0.64 2.82
N SER A 24 3.40 -0.07 2.70
CA SER A 24 2.17 -0.82 2.92
C SER A 24 2.02 -1.87 1.82
N TRP A 25 1.80 -3.12 2.22
CA TRP A 25 1.64 -4.22 1.28
C TRP A 25 0.26 -4.15 0.63
N LEU A 26 0.24 -3.93 -0.69
CA LEU A 26 -0.94 -4.07 -1.52
C LEU A 26 -0.76 -5.30 -2.40
N GLU A 27 -1.67 -6.27 -2.26
CA GLU A 27 -1.77 -7.41 -3.19
C GLU A 27 -2.85 -7.11 -4.24
N PRO A 28 -2.50 -6.58 -5.43
CA PRO A 28 -3.48 -6.21 -6.47
C PRO A 28 -3.94 -7.42 -7.30
N THR A 29 -3.22 -8.55 -7.23
CA THR A 29 -3.52 -9.75 -8.00
C THR A 29 -3.12 -11.00 -7.25
N SER A 30 -3.98 -12.02 -7.27
CA SER A 30 -3.62 -13.40 -6.91
C SER A 30 -3.38 -14.30 -8.14
N LYS A 31 -3.52 -13.74 -9.35
CA LYS A 31 -3.17 -14.42 -10.61
C LYS A 31 -1.66 -14.44 -10.81
N CYS A 32 -1.13 -15.59 -11.20
CA CYS A 32 0.26 -15.82 -11.55
C CYS A 32 0.39 -16.27 -13.02
N ASN A 33 1.43 -15.81 -13.72
CA ASN A 33 1.73 -16.19 -15.11
C ASN A 33 2.72 -17.36 -15.22
N LEU A 34 3.14 -17.94 -14.09
CA LEU A 34 4.09 -19.04 -14.04
C LEU A 34 3.38 -20.35 -13.66
N TYR A 35 3.76 -21.44 -14.35
CA TYR A 35 3.41 -22.80 -13.93
C TYR A 35 4.42 -23.30 -12.91
N CYS A 36 3.94 -23.95 -11.85
CA CYS A 36 4.75 -24.35 -10.71
C CYS A 36 4.10 -25.54 -10.01
N GLU A 37 4.74 -26.71 -10.10
CA GLU A 37 4.23 -27.97 -9.53
C GLU A 37 4.22 -27.94 -7.99
N GLY A 38 5.21 -27.28 -7.38
CA GLY A 38 5.34 -27.14 -5.93
C GLY A 38 4.64 -25.90 -5.34
N CYS A 39 3.76 -25.23 -6.10
CA CYS A 39 3.14 -24.01 -5.61
C CYS A 39 1.99 -24.30 -4.64
N TYR A 40 2.11 -23.78 -3.42
CA TYR A 40 1.12 -23.97 -2.37
C TYR A 40 -0.03 -22.95 -2.40
N ARG A 41 -0.02 -22.01 -3.35
CA ARG A 41 -1.04 -20.97 -3.50
C ARG A 41 -1.84 -21.20 -4.77
N LEU A 42 -3.16 -21.07 -4.66
CA LEU A 42 -4.07 -21.20 -5.80
C LEU A 42 -3.86 -20.03 -6.78
N ASN A 43 -3.70 -20.36 -8.06
CA ASN A 43 -3.60 -19.38 -9.13
C ASN A 43 -5.00 -18.99 -9.62
N GLU A 44 -5.53 -17.88 -9.10
CA GLU A 44 -6.88 -17.40 -9.41
C GLU A 44 -6.90 -16.72 -10.79
N LYS A 45 -7.60 -17.33 -11.76
CA LYS A 45 -7.67 -16.85 -13.14
C LYS A 45 -8.16 -15.39 -13.27
N ASP A 46 -9.12 -15.03 -12.42
CA ASP A 46 -9.76 -13.71 -12.34
C ASP A 46 -9.35 -12.95 -11.06
N GLY A 47 -8.18 -13.29 -10.50
CA GLY A 47 -7.67 -12.75 -9.23
C GLY A 47 -7.22 -11.29 -9.26
N HIS A 48 -7.43 -10.56 -10.35
CA HIS A 48 -7.09 -9.14 -10.46
C HIS A 48 -8.15 -8.28 -9.75
N LYS A 49 -7.72 -7.42 -8.83
CA LYS A 49 -8.60 -6.40 -8.26
C LYS A 49 -8.85 -5.28 -9.28
N THR A 50 -10.05 -4.71 -9.24
CA THR A 50 -10.39 -3.50 -9.99
C THR A 50 -9.68 -2.28 -9.40
N LEU A 51 -9.57 -1.20 -10.19
CA LEU A 51 -9.00 0.06 -9.70
C LEU A 51 -9.77 0.63 -8.51
N ASP A 52 -11.09 0.45 -8.48
CA ASP A 52 -11.91 0.98 -7.38
C ASP A 52 -11.73 0.17 -6.07
N GLN A 53 -11.24 -1.07 -6.15
CA GLN A 53 -10.91 -1.88 -4.97
C GLN A 53 -9.54 -1.57 -4.36
N ILE A 54 -8.68 -0.82 -5.06
CA ILE A 54 -7.30 -0.54 -4.64
C ILE A 54 -6.97 0.96 -4.50
N LYS A 55 -7.96 1.83 -4.71
CA LYS A 55 -7.89 3.27 -4.38
C LYS A 55 -8.18 3.49 -2.91
#